data_AF-A0A2N0LYG5-F1
#
_entry.id   AF-A0A2N0LYG5-F1
#
_cell.length_a   1.000
_cell.length_b   1.000
_cell.length_c   1.000
_cell.angle_alpha   90.00
_cell.angle_beta   90.00
_cell.angle_gamma   90.00
#
_symmetry.space_group_name_H-M   'P 1'
#
loop_
_entity.id
_entity.type
_entity.pdbx_description
1 polymer ?
#
loop_
_entity_poly.entity_id
_entity_poly.type
_entity_poly.pdbx_seq_one_letter_code
_entity_poly.pdbx_strand_id
1 'polypeptide(L)' 'MAVDDLVEEITKKLGAETRLSDWLNVDQSMIQGFADVTKDHQWIHVDVDRSTK' A
#
# COMPACT_ATOMS: atom_id res chain seq x y z
N MET A 1 33.04 1.81 4.57
CA MET A 1 33.34 1.01 3.37
C MET A 1 32.08 0.29 2.89
N ALA A 2 31.69 -0.88 3.40
CA ALA A 2 30.53 -1.62 2.84
C ALA A 2 29.19 -0.85 2.81
N VAL A 3 28.91 0.00 3.82
CA VAL A 3 27.69 0.82 3.84
C VAL A 3 27.78 2.00 2.88
N ASP A 4 28.95 2.65 2.81
CA ASP A 4 29.17 3.81 1.94
C ASP A 4 29.06 3.40 0.46
N ASP A 5 29.64 2.25 0.11
CA ASP A 5 29.58 1.68 -1.24
C ASP A 5 28.13 1.33 -1.65
N LEU A 6 27.34 0.75 -0.73
CA LEU A 6 25.93 0.44 -0.96
C LEU A 6 25.08 1.71 -1.13
N VAL A 7 25.33 2.73 -0.30
CA VAL A 7 24.64 4.03 -0.40
C VAL A 7 24.95 4.68 -1.73
N GLU A 8 26.21 4.66 -2.18
CA GLU A 8 26.59 5.19 -3.50
C GLU A 8 25.87 4.44 -4.64
N GLU A 9 25.79 3.11 -4.56
CA GLU A 9 25.13 2.30 -5.58
C GLU A 9 23.62 2.56 -5.68
N ILE A 10 22.92 2.67 -4.54
CA ILE A 10 21.48 2.94 -4.50
C ILE A 10 21.19 4.38 -4.93
N THR A 11 22.03 5.34 -4.54
CA THR A 11 21.88 6.75 -4.90
C THR A 11 21.88 6.96 -6.42
N LYS A 12 22.72 6.21 -7.14
CA LYS A 12 22.76 6.26 -8.63
C LYS A 12 21.46 5.81 -9.31
N LYS A 13 20.58 5.10 -8.60
CA LYS A 13 19.30 4.60 -9.10
C LYS A 13 18.12 5.51 -8.74
N LEU A 14 18.35 6.61 -8.01
CA LEU A 14 17.29 7.56 -7.66
C LEU A 14 16.64 8.15 -8.91
N GLY A 15 15.31 8.14 -8.94
CA GLY A 15 14.52 8.62 -10.08
C GLY A 15 14.38 7.63 -11.24
N ALA A 16 15.09 6.49 -11.22
CA ALA A 16 14.85 5.41 -12.17
C ALA A 16 13.58 4.64 -11.78
N GLU A 17 12.70 4.38 -12.74
CA GLU A 17 11.62 3.42 -12.56
C GLU A 17 12.23 2.01 -12.48
N THR A 18 12.11 1.38 -11.31
CA THR A 18 12.73 0.06 -11.07
C THR A 18 11.76 -1.09 -11.31
N ARG A 19 10.47 -0.88 -11.01
CA ARG A 19 9.40 -1.83 -11.26
C ARG A 19 8.06 -1.09 -11.21
N LEU A 20 7.26 -1.27 -12.27
CA LEU A 20 5.84 -0.95 -12.25
C LEU A 20 5.07 -2.26 -12.00
N SER A 21 4.25 -2.30 -10.94
CA SER A 21 3.38 -3.46 -10.72
C SER A 21 2.18 -3.39 -11.64
N ASP A 22 1.57 -4.55 -11.89
CA ASP A 22 0.24 -4.58 -12.49
C ASP A 22 -0.80 -3.91 -11.58
N TRP A 23 -1.92 -3.53 -12.16
CA TRP A 23 -3.08 -3.07 -11.41
C TRP A 23 -3.58 -4.17 -10.48
N LEU A 24 -3.86 -3.80 -9.23
CA LEU A 24 -4.46 -4.69 -8.24
C LEU A 24 -5.92 -4.29 -8.03
N ASN A 25 -6.84 -5.23 -8.18
CA ASN A 25 -8.21 -5.03 -7.79
C ASN A 25 -8.33 -5.07 -6.25
N VAL A 26 -8.84 -4.00 -5.65
CA VAL A 26 -9.11 -3.92 -4.21
C VAL A 26 -10.60 -4.11 -4.01
N ASP A 27 -10.98 -5.26 -3.45
CA ASP A 27 -12.37 -5.60 -3.18
C ASP A 27 -12.75 -5.38 -1.71
N GLN A 28 -14.04 -5.53 -1.41
CA GLN A 28 -14.57 -5.34 -0.06
C GLN A 28 -14.01 -6.35 0.96
N SER A 29 -13.60 -7.55 0.51
CA SER A 29 -13.04 -8.56 1.42
C SER A 29 -11.67 -8.16 1.95
N MET A 30 -10.85 -7.55 1.09
CA MET A 30 -9.54 -7.00 1.46
C MET A 30 -9.69 -5.85 2.47
N ILE A 31 -10.64 -4.95 2.22
CA ILE A 31 -10.94 -3.82 3.11
C ILE A 31 -11.42 -4.34 4.48
N GLN A 32 -12.31 -5.34 4.50
CA GLN A 32 -12.79 -5.95 5.75
C GLN A 32 -11.65 -6.60 6.54
N GLY A 33 -10.78 -7.36 5.88
CA GLY A 33 -9.62 -7.98 6.53
C GLY A 33 -8.67 -6.94 7.14
N PHE A 34 -8.46 -5.81 6.45
CA PHE A 34 -7.68 -4.71 6.98
C PHE A 34 -8.31 -4.10 8.24
N ALA A 35 -9.62 -3.83 8.21
CA ALA A 35 -10.38 -3.33 9.36
C ALA A 35 -10.27 -4.29 10.56
N ASP A 36 -10.37 -5.60 10.33
CA ASP A 36 -10.31 -6.60 11.39
C ASP A 36 -8.95 -6.67 12.10
N VAL A 37 -7.86 -6.47 11.37
CA VAL A 37 -6.49 -6.46 11.91
C VAL A 37 -6.16 -5.14 12.60
N THR A 38 -6.55 -4.02 12.00
CA THR A 38 -6.22 -2.68 12.51
C THR A 38 -7.21 -2.16 13.55
N LYS A 39 -8.38 -2.80 13.68
CA LYS A 39 -9.53 -2.35 14.47
C LYS A 39 -10.13 -1.03 14.00
N ASP A 40 -9.86 -0.64 12.76
CA ASP A 40 -10.52 0.48 12.11
C ASP A 40 -11.76 0.00 11.37
N HIS A 41 -12.89 -0.02 12.08
CA HIS A 41 -14.20 -0.33 11.53
C HIS A 41 -15.01 0.93 11.24
N GLN A 42 -14.36 2.05 10.86
CA GLN A 42 -15.10 3.25 10.50
C GLN A 42 -16.08 2.96 9.37
N TRP A 43 -17.32 3.43 9.52
CA TRP A 43 -18.45 3.05 8.66
C TRP A 43 -18.21 3.28 7.17
N ILE A 44 -17.39 4.26 6.81
CA ILE A 44 -17.03 4.54 5.41
C ILE A 44 -16.29 3.36 4.73
N HIS A 45 -15.71 2.45 5.51
CA HIS A 45 -14.94 1.30 4.99
C HIS A 45 -15.77 0.02 4.92
N VAL A 46 -16.70 -0.18 5.88
CA VAL A 46 -17.33 -1.49 6.11
C VAL A 46 -18.85 -1.49 5.92
N ASP A 47 -19.49 -0.32 5.88
CA ASP A 47 -20.94 -0.19 5.70
C ASP A 47 -21.24 0.46 4.33
N VAL A 48 -21.53 -0.40 3.34
CA VAL A 48 -21.77 0.01 1.94
C VAL A 48 -23.03 0.88 1.80
N ASP A 49 -24.11 0.54 2.51
CA ASP A 49 -25.36 1.26 2.41
C ASP A 49 -25.26 2.65 3.04
N ARG A 50 -24.45 2.79 4.09
CA ARG A 50 -24.19 4.08 4.71
C ARG A 50 -23.15 4.89 3.94
N SER A 51 -22.15 4.26 3.33
CA SER A 51 -21.09 4.93 2.55
C SER A 51 -21.54 5.48 1.21
N THR A 52 -22.68 5.01 0.69
CA THR A 52 -23.26 5.45 -0.58
C THR A 52 -24.25 6.61 -0.48
N LYS A 53 -24.49 7.12 0.73
CA LYS A 53 -25.36 8.26 1.02
C LYS A 53 -24.57 9.55 1.15
#